data_AF-A0A3M7NJS3-F1
#
_entry.id   AF-A0A3M7NJS3-F1
#
_cell.length_a   1.000
_cell.length_b   1.000
_cell.length_c   1.000
_cell.angle_alpha   90.00
_cell.angle_beta   90.00
_cell.angle_gamma   90.00
#
_symmetry.space_group_name_H-M   'P 1'
#
loop_
_entity.id
_entity.type
_entity.pdbx_description
1 polymer ?
#
loop_
_entity_poly.entity_id
_entity_poly.type
_entity_poly.pdbx_seq_one_letter_code
_entity_poly.pdbx_strand_id
1 'polypeptide(L)'
;MSDWLNREKLLALATIDPELDALVKSNPLPKPSYDDLSLLKHMAEQRAQDTRKALGKPPPGVKQTELQYSTLDGHKVRAKLYQPQPAREKSALIVMFHGGGFCYGTAEGEEQSCRNFVQAFGATCISAAYRLAPEYPFPHAITDAWDALRWAAENAKSWGADPAAGFIVGGTSAGGNISAVLTLMARDEQLSPPLTGQYLAIPAICSPSKVPEKYKEYYLSREQNVDALVLPREAIDLFLKGYSPDDDDPRYNPVINPNGHKDLPPALFQIDGADALRDEALIYEDILRENGAKTKVYVYPGVPHGHWALFPSLKASDKFRKEQIEGMAWLLGRRPDLTKVGVHAQLAGV
;
A
#
# COMPACT_ATOMS: atom_id res chain seq x y z
N MET A 1 -1.84 -7.04 23.36
CA MET A 1 -0.59 -6.81 22.61
C MET A 1 -0.21 -8.06 21.85
N SER A 2 0.06 -7.91 20.56
CA SER A 2 0.43 -8.95 19.62
C SER A 2 1.86 -9.43 19.88
N ASP A 3 2.21 -10.62 19.36
CA ASP A 3 3.54 -11.23 19.53
C ASP A 3 4.68 -10.39 18.94
N TRP A 4 4.34 -9.40 18.09
CA TRP A 4 5.26 -8.47 17.46
C TRP A 4 5.64 -7.29 18.35
N LEU A 5 4.77 -6.87 19.28
CA LEU A 5 5.03 -5.77 20.22
C LEU A 5 5.90 -6.24 21.39
N ASN A 6 7.12 -6.61 21.04
CA ASN A 6 8.19 -7.00 21.95
C ASN A 6 9.45 -6.23 21.54
N ARG A 7 10.02 -5.46 22.47
CA ARG A 7 11.13 -4.55 22.19
C ARG A 7 12.33 -5.23 21.54
N GLU A 8 12.74 -6.40 22.04
CA GLU A 8 13.90 -7.13 21.49
C GLU A 8 13.63 -7.59 20.06
N LYS A 9 12.44 -8.16 19.81
CA LYS A 9 12.03 -8.56 18.45
C LYS A 9 12.01 -7.37 17.49
N LEU A 10 11.40 -6.25 17.90
CA LEU A 10 11.32 -5.04 17.07
C LEU A 10 12.71 -4.53 16.70
N LEU A 11 13.63 -4.46 17.67
CA LEU A 11 14.99 -4.02 17.42
C LEU A 11 15.72 -4.96 16.43
N ALA A 12 15.53 -6.27 16.56
CA ALA A 12 16.13 -7.27 15.67
C ALA A 12 15.63 -7.16 14.22
N LEU A 13 14.40 -6.67 13.98
CA LEU A 13 13.85 -6.53 12.63
C LEU A 13 14.63 -5.55 11.74
N ALA A 14 15.35 -4.58 12.33
CA ALA A 14 16.14 -3.61 11.57
C ALA A 14 17.56 -4.10 11.23
N THR A 15 17.97 -5.28 11.71
CA THR A 15 19.28 -5.84 11.31
C THR A 15 19.26 -6.14 9.82
N ILE A 16 20.07 -5.41 9.06
CA ILE A 16 20.07 -5.43 7.59
C ILE A 16 20.31 -6.83 7.06
N ASP A 17 19.50 -7.20 6.06
CA ASP A 17 19.60 -8.49 5.39
C ASP A 17 20.96 -8.61 4.67
N PRO A 18 21.73 -9.70 4.86
CA PRO A 18 23.04 -9.85 4.24
C PRO A 18 23.04 -9.83 2.70
N GLU A 19 21.96 -10.30 2.05
CA GLU A 19 21.81 -10.26 0.59
C GLU A 19 21.64 -8.80 0.12
N LEU A 20 20.86 -8.01 0.85
CA LEU A 20 20.73 -6.58 0.60
C LEU A 20 22.04 -5.83 0.83
N ASP A 21 22.72 -6.09 1.95
CA ASP A 21 24.00 -5.44 2.28
C ASP A 21 25.06 -5.70 1.21
N ALA A 22 25.17 -6.95 0.75
CA ALA A 22 26.06 -7.32 -0.35
C ALA A 22 25.68 -6.60 -1.66
N LEU A 23 24.38 -6.55 -1.99
CA LEU A 23 23.89 -5.89 -3.19
C LEU A 23 24.21 -4.39 -3.19
N VAL A 24 23.92 -3.68 -2.10
CA VAL A 24 24.15 -2.23 -1.99
C VAL A 24 25.63 -1.90 -2.00
N LYS A 25 26.48 -2.72 -1.38
CA LYS A 25 27.94 -2.55 -1.45
C LYS A 25 28.48 -2.73 -2.86
N SER A 26 27.90 -3.65 -3.64
CA SER A 26 28.30 -3.86 -5.04
C SER A 26 27.76 -2.79 -5.99
N ASN A 27 26.57 -2.25 -5.71
CA ASN A 27 25.85 -1.29 -6.53
C ASN A 27 25.28 -0.16 -5.64
N PRO A 28 26.11 0.79 -5.21
CA PRO A 28 25.67 1.84 -4.31
C PRO A 28 24.60 2.71 -4.99
N LEU A 29 23.48 2.90 -4.31
CA LEU A 29 22.43 3.81 -4.76
C LEU A 29 22.85 5.25 -4.49
N PRO A 30 22.64 6.19 -5.42
CA PRO A 30 22.87 7.60 -5.15
C PRO A 30 21.90 8.07 -4.05
N LYS A 31 22.42 8.69 -2.97
CA LYS A 31 21.57 9.33 -1.96
C LYS A 31 20.85 10.52 -2.61
N PRO A 32 19.50 10.54 -2.68
CA PRO A 32 18.77 11.69 -3.19
C PRO A 32 19.04 12.93 -2.32
N SER A 33 18.98 14.13 -2.93
CA SER A 33 18.82 15.35 -2.13
C SER A 33 17.37 15.42 -1.66
N TYR A 34 17.19 15.65 -0.36
CA TYR A 34 15.88 15.78 0.28
C TYR A 34 15.48 17.24 0.53
N ASP A 35 16.14 18.18 -0.17
CA ASP A 35 15.87 19.62 -0.05
C ASP A 35 14.87 20.11 -1.13
N ASP A 36 14.66 19.32 -2.18
CA ASP A 36 13.80 19.65 -3.32
C ASP A 36 12.83 18.52 -3.67
N LEU A 37 11.56 18.71 -3.28
CA LEU A 37 10.49 17.77 -3.59
C LEU A 37 10.26 17.63 -5.10
N SER A 38 10.52 18.66 -5.90
CA SER A 38 10.32 18.61 -7.35
C SER A 38 11.33 17.66 -8.01
N LEU A 39 12.60 17.71 -7.58
CA LEU A 39 13.63 16.78 -8.03
C LEU A 39 13.27 15.34 -7.64
N LEU A 40 12.80 15.11 -6.41
CA LEU A 40 12.37 13.80 -5.96
C LEU A 40 11.17 13.28 -6.78
N LYS A 41 10.18 14.13 -7.06
CA LYS A 41 9.03 13.82 -7.95
C LYS A 41 9.53 13.40 -9.35
N HIS A 42 10.48 14.13 -9.91
CA HIS A 42 11.05 13.81 -11.22
C HIS A 42 11.77 12.45 -11.24
N MET A 43 12.64 12.20 -10.25
CA MET A 43 13.33 10.91 -10.12
C MET A 43 12.36 9.74 -9.93
N ALA A 44 11.31 9.94 -9.13
CA ALA A 44 10.27 8.94 -8.91
C ALA A 44 9.49 8.63 -10.19
N GLU A 45 9.15 9.65 -11.00
CA GLU A 45 8.47 9.47 -12.28
C GLU A 45 9.36 8.72 -13.29
N GLN A 46 10.65 9.06 -13.40
CA GLN A 46 11.60 8.31 -14.25
C GLN A 46 11.66 6.84 -13.84
N ARG A 47 11.83 6.56 -12.54
CA ARG A 47 11.83 5.19 -12.02
C ARG A 47 10.50 4.46 -12.31
N ALA A 48 9.36 5.14 -12.19
CA ALA A 48 8.07 4.56 -12.51
C ALA A 48 7.93 4.25 -14.02
N GLN A 49 8.48 5.10 -14.90
CA GLN A 49 8.56 4.83 -16.33
C GLN A 49 9.42 3.60 -16.64
N ASP A 50 10.59 3.49 -16.03
CA ASP A 50 11.49 2.36 -16.24
C ASP A 50 10.93 1.06 -15.68
N THR A 51 10.30 1.11 -14.51
CA THR A 51 9.57 -0.02 -13.93
C THR A 51 8.45 -0.49 -14.87
N ARG A 52 7.68 0.43 -15.45
CA ARG A 52 6.62 0.08 -16.43
C ARG A 52 7.20 -0.53 -17.71
N LYS A 53 8.31 0.01 -18.23
CA LYS A 53 9.00 -0.57 -19.39
C LYS A 53 9.46 -2.00 -19.08
N ALA A 54 10.05 -2.23 -17.92
CA ALA A 54 10.52 -3.55 -17.48
C ALA A 54 9.36 -4.54 -17.27
N LEU A 55 8.23 -4.08 -16.72
CA LEU A 55 7.03 -4.90 -16.52
C LEU A 55 6.34 -5.29 -17.84
N GLY A 56 6.55 -4.51 -18.90
CA GLY A 56 6.09 -4.82 -20.25
C GLY A 56 4.57 -4.86 -20.42
N LYS A 57 4.13 -5.51 -21.51
CA LYS A 57 2.71 -5.65 -21.85
C LYS A 57 1.96 -6.50 -20.81
N PRO A 58 0.64 -6.30 -20.62
CA PRO A 58 -0.16 -7.18 -19.79
C PRO A 58 0.03 -8.66 -20.15
N PRO A 59 0.16 -9.55 -19.17
CA PRO A 59 0.31 -10.97 -19.45
C PRO A 59 -0.97 -11.55 -20.06
N PRO A 60 -0.89 -12.72 -20.72
CA PRO A 60 -2.07 -13.40 -21.26
C PRO A 60 -3.16 -13.55 -20.21
N GLY A 61 -4.39 -13.21 -20.60
CA GLY A 61 -5.56 -13.28 -19.74
C GLY A 61 -5.80 -12.06 -18.85
N VAL A 62 -5.02 -10.98 -19.01
CA VAL A 62 -5.25 -9.70 -18.33
C VAL A 62 -5.53 -8.61 -19.37
N LYS A 63 -6.73 -8.01 -19.29
CA LYS A 63 -7.08 -6.80 -20.03
C LYS A 63 -6.79 -5.58 -19.16
N GLN A 64 -6.08 -4.59 -19.71
CA GLN A 64 -5.85 -3.30 -19.08
C GLN A 64 -6.59 -2.20 -19.83
N THR A 65 -7.24 -1.29 -19.11
CA THR A 65 -7.99 -0.15 -19.67
C THR A 65 -7.75 1.10 -18.84
N GLU A 66 -7.67 2.25 -19.48
CA GLU A 66 -7.60 3.54 -18.80
C GLU A 66 -8.99 4.10 -18.59
N LEU A 67 -9.25 4.58 -17.38
CA LEU A 67 -10.50 5.19 -16.97
C LEU A 67 -10.22 6.54 -16.31
N GLN A 68 -11.28 7.32 -16.13
CA GLN A 68 -11.27 8.50 -15.28
C GLN A 68 -12.50 8.48 -14.39
N TYR A 69 -12.32 8.88 -13.14
CA TYR A 69 -13.40 9.18 -12.22
C TYR A 69 -13.46 10.68 -11.97
N SER A 70 -14.58 11.16 -11.43
CA SER A 70 -14.73 12.57 -11.06
C SER A 70 -14.72 12.66 -9.54
N THR A 71 -13.92 13.56 -9.01
CA THR A 71 -14.00 13.95 -7.60
C THR A 71 -15.25 14.80 -7.37
N LEU A 72 -15.62 15.01 -6.11
CA LEU A 72 -16.80 15.78 -5.72
C LEU A 72 -16.79 17.22 -6.27
N ASP A 73 -15.61 17.83 -6.41
CA ASP A 73 -15.42 19.17 -6.99
C ASP A 73 -15.31 19.18 -8.53
N GLY A 74 -15.53 18.02 -9.17
CA GLY A 74 -15.58 17.88 -10.62
C GLY A 74 -14.23 17.65 -11.31
N HIS A 75 -13.13 17.56 -10.55
CA HIS A 75 -11.82 17.23 -11.13
C HIS A 75 -11.82 15.80 -11.70
N LYS A 76 -11.19 15.61 -12.87
CA LYS A 76 -11.07 14.28 -13.50
C LYS A 76 -9.74 13.65 -13.10
N VAL A 77 -9.80 12.50 -12.44
CA VAL A 77 -8.61 11.78 -11.97
C VAL A 77 -8.49 10.44 -12.69
N ARG A 78 -7.26 10.08 -13.06
CA ARG A 78 -6.94 8.84 -13.80
C ARG A 78 -7.10 7.62 -12.92
N ALA A 79 -7.55 6.52 -13.52
CA ALA A 79 -7.51 5.18 -12.95
C ALA A 79 -7.15 4.14 -14.03
N LYS A 80 -6.57 3.01 -13.61
CA LYS A 80 -6.32 1.86 -14.49
C LYS A 80 -7.20 0.70 -14.03
N LEU A 81 -7.97 0.16 -14.96
CA LEU A 81 -8.80 -1.03 -14.77
C LEU A 81 -8.06 -2.24 -15.32
N TYR A 82 -7.97 -3.29 -14.50
CA TYR A 82 -7.40 -4.59 -14.85
C TYR A 82 -8.47 -5.66 -14.67
N GLN A 83 -8.72 -6.46 -15.72
CA GLN A 83 -9.81 -7.43 -15.76
C GLN A 83 -9.34 -8.77 -16.32
N PRO A 84 -9.98 -9.89 -15.92
CA PRO A 84 -9.75 -11.18 -16.56
C PRO A 84 -10.20 -11.15 -18.03
N GLN A 85 -9.43 -11.81 -18.89
CA GLN A 85 -9.76 -12.04 -20.30
C GLN A 85 -9.64 -13.55 -20.62
N PRO A 86 -10.73 -14.26 -20.98
CA PRO A 86 -12.09 -13.77 -21.17
C PRO A 86 -12.72 -13.25 -19.86
N ALA A 87 -13.70 -12.35 -20.01
CA ALA A 87 -14.42 -11.78 -18.88
C ALA A 87 -15.03 -12.89 -18.01
N ARG A 88 -15.00 -12.67 -16.69
CA ARG A 88 -15.63 -13.55 -15.70
C ARG A 88 -16.75 -12.82 -15.01
N GLU A 89 -17.86 -13.52 -14.78
CA GLU A 89 -18.93 -13.01 -13.94
C GLU A 89 -18.56 -13.11 -12.46
N LYS A 90 -19.05 -12.17 -11.65
CA LYS A 90 -18.89 -12.14 -10.19
C LYS A 90 -17.41 -12.15 -9.74
N SER A 91 -16.57 -11.44 -10.48
CA SER A 91 -15.19 -11.19 -10.08
C SER A 91 -15.18 -10.34 -8.80
N ALA A 92 -14.27 -10.62 -7.86
CA ALA A 92 -14.09 -9.73 -6.71
C ALA A 92 -13.61 -8.35 -7.20
N LEU A 93 -14.01 -7.28 -6.52
CA LEU A 93 -13.53 -5.92 -6.76
C LEU A 93 -12.37 -5.61 -5.81
N ILE A 94 -11.23 -5.20 -6.35
CA ILE A 94 -10.06 -4.76 -5.57
C ILE A 94 -9.70 -3.34 -6.01
N VAL A 95 -9.70 -2.39 -5.08
CA VAL A 95 -9.33 -0.99 -5.34
C VAL A 95 -8.01 -0.69 -4.66
N MET A 96 -7.01 -0.37 -5.45
CA MET A 96 -5.62 -0.17 -5.06
C MET A 96 -5.23 1.30 -5.16
N PHE A 97 -4.52 1.80 -4.16
CA PHE A 97 -3.96 3.15 -4.12
C PHE A 97 -2.44 3.08 -4.01
N HIS A 98 -1.75 3.85 -4.84
CA HIS A 98 -0.30 3.85 -4.89
C HIS A 98 0.34 4.56 -3.68
N GLY A 99 1.59 4.22 -3.38
CA GLY A 99 2.42 4.97 -2.44
C GLY A 99 3.05 6.22 -3.05
N GLY A 100 3.89 6.91 -2.26
CA GLY A 100 4.66 8.07 -2.71
C GLY A 100 4.54 9.31 -1.83
N GLY A 101 4.33 9.11 -0.53
CA GLY A 101 4.26 10.19 0.45
C GLY A 101 3.20 11.24 0.15
N PHE A 102 2.12 10.86 -0.56
CA PHE A 102 1.08 11.75 -1.08
C PHE A 102 1.54 12.82 -2.09
N CYS A 103 2.84 12.84 -2.43
CA CYS A 103 3.46 13.88 -3.24
C CYS A 103 3.83 13.40 -4.66
N TYR A 104 4.00 12.10 -4.87
CA TYR A 104 4.22 11.51 -6.19
C TYR A 104 3.48 10.18 -6.35
N GLY A 105 3.50 9.68 -7.59
CA GLY A 105 2.95 8.39 -7.98
C GLY A 105 1.92 8.54 -9.10
N THR A 106 1.48 7.42 -9.65
CA THR A 106 0.55 7.41 -10.78
C THR A 106 -0.46 6.28 -10.65
N ALA A 107 -1.50 6.30 -11.49
CA ALA A 107 -2.49 5.23 -11.55
C ALA A 107 -1.90 3.86 -11.92
N GLU A 108 -0.67 3.81 -12.44
CA GLU A 108 0.07 2.58 -12.71
C GLU A 108 0.90 2.07 -11.52
N GLY A 109 0.93 2.80 -10.39
CA GLY A 109 1.81 2.49 -9.25
C GLY A 109 1.57 1.10 -8.63
N GLU A 110 0.34 0.58 -8.73
CA GLU A 110 -0.05 -0.75 -8.22
C GLU A 110 -0.27 -1.77 -9.35
N GLU A 111 0.25 -1.49 -10.55
CA GLU A 111 -0.01 -2.28 -11.76
C GLU A 111 0.43 -3.74 -11.63
N GLN A 112 1.61 -4.01 -11.07
CA GLN A 112 2.10 -5.38 -10.90
C GLN A 112 1.20 -6.18 -9.95
N SER A 113 0.83 -5.60 -8.80
CA SER A 113 -0.11 -6.17 -7.84
C SER A 113 -1.46 -6.48 -8.52
N CYS A 114 -2.02 -5.50 -9.24
CA CYS A 114 -3.30 -5.66 -9.94
C CYS A 114 -3.25 -6.78 -10.99
N ARG A 115 -2.21 -6.83 -11.84
CA ARG A 115 -2.02 -7.91 -12.83
C ARG A 115 -1.94 -9.27 -12.13
N ASN A 116 -1.19 -9.37 -11.04
CA ASN A 116 -1.05 -10.61 -10.28
C ASN A 116 -2.39 -11.07 -9.66
N PHE A 117 -3.20 -10.14 -9.14
CA PHE A 117 -4.52 -10.47 -8.58
C PHE A 117 -5.52 -10.92 -9.64
N VAL A 118 -5.49 -10.31 -10.83
CA VAL A 118 -6.28 -10.79 -11.97
C VAL A 118 -5.85 -12.22 -12.33
N GLN A 119 -4.55 -12.51 -12.42
CA GLN A 119 -4.06 -13.84 -12.77
C GLN A 119 -4.37 -14.89 -11.71
N ALA A 120 -4.17 -14.57 -10.42
CA ALA A 120 -4.34 -15.48 -9.30
C ALA A 120 -5.82 -15.78 -8.99
N PHE A 121 -6.69 -14.78 -9.13
CA PHE A 121 -8.07 -14.85 -8.60
C PHE A 121 -9.15 -14.64 -9.67
N GLY A 122 -8.77 -14.14 -10.85
CA GLY A 122 -9.73 -13.57 -11.79
C GLY A 122 -10.48 -12.38 -11.19
N ALA A 123 -9.84 -11.60 -10.32
CA ALA A 123 -10.42 -10.40 -9.74
C ALA A 123 -10.46 -9.26 -10.78
N THR A 124 -11.37 -8.31 -10.57
CA THR A 124 -11.37 -7.01 -11.26
C THR A 124 -10.67 -6.00 -10.35
N CYS A 125 -9.58 -5.41 -10.83
CA CYS A 125 -8.78 -4.49 -10.03
C CYS A 125 -8.83 -3.07 -10.62
N ILE A 126 -8.99 -2.07 -9.76
CA ILE A 126 -8.80 -0.67 -10.08
C ILE A 126 -7.54 -0.20 -9.36
N SER A 127 -6.58 0.36 -10.08
CA SER A 127 -5.51 1.17 -9.49
C SER A 127 -5.84 2.64 -9.74
N ALA A 128 -6.23 3.36 -8.68
CA ALA A 128 -6.70 4.74 -8.77
C ALA A 128 -5.59 5.72 -8.37
N ALA A 129 -5.39 6.75 -9.19
CA ALA A 129 -4.63 7.92 -8.76
C ALA A 129 -5.50 8.81 -7.87
N TYR A 130 -4.86 9.77 -7.23
CA TYR A 130 -5.47 10.84 -6.45
C TYR A 130 -4.63 12.12 -6.64
N ARG A 131 -5.19 13.29 -6.35
CA ARG A 131 -4.44 14.54 -6.47
C ARG A 131 -3.29 14.59 -5.45
N LEU A 132 -2.15 15.10 -5.91
CA LEU A 132 -0.89 15.04 -5.19
C LEU A 132 -0.51 16.38 -4.59
N ALA A 133 0.15 16.31 -3.45
CA ALA A 133 0.82 17.44 -2.84
C ALA A 133 2.12 17.82 -3.57
N PRO A 134 2.61 19.07 -3.41
CA PRO A 134 2.03 20.15 -2.61
C PRO A 134 0.90 20.92 -3.31
N GLU A 135 0.60 20.63 -4.59
CA GLU A 135 -0.42 21.34 -5.36
C GLU A 135 -1.82 21.12 -4.77
N TYR A 136 -2.05 19.92 -4.25
CA TYR A 136 -3.26 19.54 -3.52
C TYR A 136 -2.87 18.92 -2.17
N PRO A 137 -2.66 19.74 -1.12
CA PRO A 137 -2.26 19.25 0.20
C PRO A 137 -3.41 18.47 0.86
N PHE A 138 -3.16 17.94 2.06
CA PHE A 138 -4.20 17.31 2.87
C PHE A 138 -5.47 18.20 2.96
N PRO A 139 -6.69 17.62 2.86
CA PRO A 139 -7.02 16.20 2.79
C PRO A 139 -7.30 15.66 1.35
N HIS A 140 -6.90 16.37 0.29
CA HIS A 140 -7.35 16.05 -1.09
C HIS A 140 -7.12 14.59 -1.51
N ALA A 141 -5.96 14.02 -1.18
CA ALA A 141 -5.65 12.62 -1.50
C ALA A 141 -6.69 11.64 -0.90
N ILE A 142 -7.16 11.90 0.33
CA ILE A 142 -8.13 11.06 1.03
C ILE A 142 -9.53 11.24 0.42
N THR A 143 -9.94 12.48 0.17
CA THR A 143 -11.27 12.76 -0.41
C THR A 143 -11.40 12.22 -1.82
N ASP A 144 -10.35 12.36 -2.63
CA ASP A 144 -10.30 11.82 -3.99
C ASP A 144 -10.36 10.29 -3.98
N ALA A 145 -9.62 9.66 -3.07
CA ALA A 145 -9.63 8.22 -2.93
C ALA A 145 -10.99 7.68 -2.44
N TRP A 146 -11.69 8.43 -1.59
CA TRP A 146 -13.06 8.12 -1.19
C TRP A 146 -14.02 8.16 -2.39
N ASP A 147 -13.93 9.20 -3.22
CA ASP A 147 -14.70 9.29 -4.46
C ASP A 147 -14.37 8.15 -5.43
N ALA A 148 -13.09 7.78 -5.56
CA ALA A 148 -12.66 6.65 -6.38
C ALA A 148 -13.25 5.32 -5.90
N LEU A 149 -13.27 5.07 -4.58
CA LEU A 149 -13.80 3.83 -4.00
C LEU A 149 -15.31 3.70 -4.25
N ARG A 150 -16.07 4.78 -4.02
CA ARG A 150 -17.52 4.81 -4.29
C ARG A 150 -17.82 4.64 -5.77
N TRP A 151 -17.13 5.40 -6.62
CA TRP A 151 -17.23 5.28 -8.08
C TRP A 151 -16.96 3.85 -8.56
N ALA A 152 -15.93 3.19 -8.02
CA ALA A 152 -15.59 1.82 -8.37
C ALA A 152 -16.70 0.83 -7.95
N ALA A 153 -17.27 0.99 -6.75
CA ALA A 153 -18.39 0.16 -6.28
C ALA A 153 -19.63 0.31 -7.18
N GLU A 154 -19.97 1.54 -7.57
CA GLU A 154 -21.11 1.85 -8.45
C GLU A 154 -20.94 1.24 -9.85
N ASN A 155 -19.72 1.24 -10.38
CA ASN A 155 -19.43 0.77 -11.74
C ASN A 155 -19.06 -0.72 -11.81
N ALA A 156 -18.87 -1.38 -10.67
CA ALA A 156 -18.36 -2.75 -10.54
C ALA A 156 -19.04 -3.74 -11.51
N LYS A 157 -20.37 -3.71 -11.57
CA LYS A 157 -21.18 -4.61 -12.41
C LYS A 157 -20.86 -4.46 -13.91
N SER A 158 -20.63 -3.23 -14.37
CA SER A 158 -20.25 -2.96 -15.77
C SER A 158 -18.89 -3.54 -16.15
N TRP A 159 -18.05 -3.83 -15.15
CA TRP A 159 -16.74 -4.44 -15.31
C TRP A 159 -16.73 -5.94 -15.01
N GLY A 160 -17.90 -6.58 -14.86
CA GLY A 160 -18.03 -7.99 -14.49
C GLY A 160 -17.68 -8.30 -13.04
N ALA A 161 -17.50 -7.26 -12.21
CA ALA A 161 -17.24 -7.40 -10.79
C ALA A 161 -18.55 -7.45 -9.98
N ASP A 162 -18.50 -8.15 -8.87
CA ASP A 162 -19.56 -8.20 -7.86
C ASP A 162 -18.91 -7.98 -6.50
N PRO A 163 -19.07 -6.79 -5.89
CA PRO A 163 -18.49 -6.51 -4.58
C PRO A 163 -18.95 -7.49 -3.48
N ALA A 164 -20.12 -8.14 -3.63
CA ALA A 164 -20.57 -9.18 -2.70
C ALA A 164 -19.73 -10.47 -2.79
N ALA A 165 -19.03 -10.69 -3.92
CA ALA A 165 -18.08 -11.78 -4.09
C ALA A 165 -16.69 -11.46 -3.50
N GLY A 166 -16.50 -10.25 -3.00
CA GLY A 166 -15.27 -9.71 -2.40
C GLY A 166 -15.08 -8.25 -2.81
N PHE A 167 -14.91 -7.36 -1.83
CA PHE A 167 -14.63 -5.95 -2.04
C PHE A 167 -13.47 -5.51 -1.14
N ILE A 168 -12.27 -5.40 -1.71
CA ILE A 168 -11.05 -5.09 -0.96
C ILE A 168 -10.55 -3.71 -1.35
N VAL A 169 -10.16 -2.92 -0.37
CA VAL A 169 -9.34 -1.71 -0.57
C VAL A 169 -7.90 -2.00 -0.15
N GLY A 170 -6.91 -1.49 -0.87
CA GLY A 170 -5.53 -1.70 -0.46
C GLY A 170 -4.53 -0.73 -1.06
N GLY A 171 -3.31 -0.77 -0.57
CA GLY A 171 -2.27 0.12 -1.07
C GLY A 171 -0.97 0.02 -0.32
N THR A 172 0.04 0.68 -0.89
CA THR A 172 1.40 0.70 -0.37
C THR A 172 1.72 2.05 0.25
N SER A 173 2.38 2.09 1.42
CA SER A 173 2.90 3.33 2.02
C SER A 173 1.79 4.36 2.27
N ALA A 174 1.85 5.53 1.63
CA ALA A 174 0.76 6.51 1.61
C ALA A 174 -0.58 5.92 1.11
N GLY A 175 -0.57 5.04 0.11
CA GLY A 175 -1.75 4.30 -0.33
C GLY A 175 -2.28 3.31 0.71
N GLY A 176 -1.38 2.79 1.56
CA GLY A 176 -1.74 2.00 2.74
C GLY A 176 -2.41 2.85 3.82
N ASN A 177 -1.95 4.08 4.05
CA ASN A 177 -2.65 5.05 4.90
C ASN A 177 -4.06 5.32 4.37
N ILE A 178 -4.17 5.70 3.09
CA ILE A 178 -5.44 5.94 2.41
C ILE A 178 -6.38 4.75 2.63
N SER A 179 -5.90 3.53 2.39
CA SER A 179 -6.72 2.32 2.52
C SER A 179 -7.23 2.08 3.95
N ALA A 180 -6.39 2.31 4.97
CA ALA A 180 -6.80 2.21 6.36
C ALA A 180 -7.88 3.26 6.72
N VAL A 181 -7.70 4.50 6.27
CA VAL A 181 -8.65 5.60 6.47
C VAL A 181 -9.97 5.32 5.76
N LEU A 182 -9.93 4.93 4.48
CA LEU A 182 -11.13 4.60 3.72
C LEU A 182 -11.88 3.40 4.31
N THR A 183 -11.19 2.48 4.96
CA THR A 183 -11.85 1.35 5.64
C THR A 183 -12.66 1.80 6.86
N LEU A 184 -12.13 2.76 7.64
CA LEU A 184 -12.87 3.40 8.73
C LEU A 184 -14.04 4.23 8.20
N MET A 185 -13.81 5.05 7.16
CA MET A 185 -14.86 5.86 6.52
C MET A 185 -15.97 4.98 5.92
N ALA A 186 -15.62 3.87 5.26
CA ALA A 186 -16.59 2.95 4.69
C ALA A 186 -17.52 2.35 5.74
N ARG A 187 -17.00 2.02 6.93
CA ARG A 187 -17.83 1.57 8.06
C ARG A 187 -18.69 2.72 8.58
N ASP A 188 -18.09 3.89 8.83
CA ASP A 188 -18.76 5.02 9.49
C ASP A 188 -19.86 5.64 8.61
N GLU A 189 -19.61 5.72 7.29
CA GLU A 189 -20.56 6.19 6.28
C GLU A 189 -21.48 5.06 5.76
N GLN A 190 -21.37 3.84 6.29
CA GLN A 190 -22.21 2.68 5.93
C GLN A 190 -22.20 2.40 4.41
N LEU A 191 -21.01 2.37 3.81
CA LEU A 191 -20.81 2.05 2.40
C LEU A 191 -21.52 0.73 2.04
N SER A 192 -22.28 0.76 0.94
CA SER A 192 -23.00 -0.41 0.44
C SER A 192 -22.70 -0.64 -1.05
N PRO A 193 -22.18 -1.83 -1.43
CA PRO A 193 -21.82 -2.95 -0.57
C PRO A 193 -20.64 -2.66 0.37
N PRO A 194 -20.57 -3.27 1.57
CA PRO A 194 -19.48 -3.02 2.52
C PRO A 194 -18.16 -3.63 2.03
N LEU A 195 -17.05 -3.06 2.50
CA LEU A 195 -15.73 -3.66 2.30
C LEU A 195 -15.65 -5.02 3.00
N THR A 196 -15.05 -6.00 2.33
CA THR A 196 -14.82 -7.36 2.85
C THR A 196 -13.38 -7.57 3.29
N GLY A 197 -12.46 -6.64 3.03
CA GLY A 197 -11.07 -6.71 3.45
C GLY A 197 -10.29 -5.43 3.19
N GLN A 198 -9.16 -5.29 3.88
CA GLN A 198 -8.17 -4.23 3.63
C GLN A 198 -6.76 -4.79 3.51
N TYR A 199 -5.98 -4.29 2.55
CA TYR A 199 -4.58 -4.66 2.35
C TYR A 199 -3.66 -3.46 2.58
N LEU A 200 -2.77 -3.57 3.56
CA LEU A 200 -1.92 -2.48 4.04
C LEU A 200 -0.45 -2.90 3.94
N ALA A 201 0.22 -2.49 2.87
CA ALA A 201 1.66 -2.69 2.72
C ALA A 201 2.43 -1.48 3.24
N ILE A 202 3.34 -1.70 4.20
CA ILE A 202 4.23 -0.69 4.81
C ILE A 202 3.57 0.67 5.08
N PRO A 203 2.37 0.70 5.70
CA PRO A 203 1.51 1.87 5.63
C PRO A 203 1.96 2.99 6.58
N ALA A 204 1.78 4.25 6.17
CA ALA A 204 2.13 5.43 6.96
C ALA A 204 0.96 5.86 7.87
N ILE A 205 0.80 5.29 9.07
CA ILE A 205 -0.50 5.22 9.78
C ILE A 205 -0.54 5.92 11.15
N CYS A 206 0.60 6.28 11.72
CA CYS A 206 0.65 6.91 13.03
C CYS A 206 1.84 7.86 13.15
N SER A 207 1.56 9.14 13.27
CA SER A 207 2.52 10.15 13.66
C SER A 207 3.09 9.91 15.05
N PRO A 208 4.35 10.30 15.32
CA PRO A 208 4.98 10.15 16.64
C PRO A 208 4.18 10.78 17.79
N SER A 209 3.54 11.93 17.54
CA SER A 209 2.68 12.68 18.46
C SER A 209 1.35 12.01 18.78
N LYS A 210 0.91 11.04 17.97
CA LYS A 210 -0.40 10.37 18.08
C LYS A 210 -0.30 8.91 18.50
N VAL A 211 0.91 8.45 18.85
CA VAL A 211 1.13 7.11 19.40
C VAL A 211 0.37 6.99 20.73
N PRO A 212 -0.57 6.04 20.88
CA PRO A 212 -1.26 5.84 22.14
C PRO A 212 -0.29 5.47 23.27
N GLU A 213 -0.58 5.94 24.50
CA GLU A 213 0.36 5.84 25.64
C GLU A 213 0.92 4.42 25.84
N LYS A 214 0.05 3.41 25.78
CA LYS A 214 0.42 1.99 25.97
C LYS A 214 1.40 1.44 24.92
N TYR A 215 1.61 2.14 23.81
CA TYR A 215 2.47 1.73 22.72
C TYR A 215 3.77 2.53 22.62
N LYS A 216 3.95 3.58 23.41
CA LYS A 216 5.12 4.48 23.31
C LYS A 216 6.46 3.74 23.44
N GLU A 217 6.54 2.72 24.29
CA GLU A 217 7.76 1.91 24.46
C GLU A 217 8.10 1.03 23.23
N TYR A 218 7.13 0.80 22.33
CA TYR A 218 7.27 0.00 21.12
C TYR A 218 7.43 0.85 19.86
N TYR A 219 7.29 2.18 19.94
CA TYR A 219 7.48 3.09 18.80
C TYR A 219 8.95 3.49 18.66
N LEU A 220 9.74 2.63 18.03
CA LEU A 220 11.20 2.68 18.02
C LEU A 220 11.76 2.97 16.63
N SER A 221 11.06 2.54 15.58
CA SER A 221 11.53 2.48 14.21
C SER A 221 11.88 3.85 13.62
N ARG A 222 11.17 4.92 14.00
CA ARG A 222 11.47 6.28 13.54
C ARG A 222 12.86 6.76 13.96
N GLU A 223 13.29 6.40 15.17
CA GLU A 223 14.65 6.72 15.67
C GLU A 223 15.67 5.66 15.22
N GLN A 224 15.32 4.38 15.31
CA GLN A 224 16.20 3.27 14.92
C GLN A 224 16.61 3.31 13.45
N ASN A 225 15.69 3.72 12.57
CA ASN A 225 15.87 3.74 11.12
C ASN A 225 15.96 5.17 10.57
N VAL A 226 16.56 6.11 11.34
CA VAL A 226 16.71 7.51 10.94
C VAL A 226 17.44 7.68 9.60
N ASP A 227 18.45 6.86 9.35
CA ASP A 227 19.26 6.83 8.12
C ASP A 227 18.83 5.69 7.17
N ALA A 228 17.56 5.26 7.21
CA ALA A 228 17.07 4.16 6.39
C ALA A 228 17.39 4.36 4.89
N LEU A 229 17.75 3.27 4.21
CA LEU A 229 18.23 3.30 2.83
C LEU A 229 17.25 3.95 1.83
N VAL A 230 15.94 3.82 2.08
CA VAL A 230 14.89 4.26 1.14
C VAL A 230 14.06 5.42 1.70
N LEU A 231 13.69 5.33 2.97
CA LEU A 231 12.82 6.29 3.64
C LEU A 231 13.49 6.82 4.92
N PRO A 232 14.60 7.55 4.81
CA PRO A 232 15.24 8.19 5.95
C PRO A 232 14.38 9.35 6.47
N ARG A 233 14.74 9.90 7.64
CA ARG A 233 13.98 10.99 8.26
C ARG A 233 13.84 12.20 7.36
N GLU A 234 14.89 12.58 6.64
CA GLU A 234 14.85 13.74 5.74
C GLU A 234 13.82 13.56 4.62
N ALA A 235 13.62 12.33 4.14
CA ALA A 235 12.58 12.02 3.16
C ALA A 235 11.18 12.17 3.75
N ILE A 236 10.98 11.65 4.96
CA ILE A 236 9.72 11.79 5.71
C ILE A 236 9.40 13.27 5.92
N ASP A 237 10.35 14.05 6.43
CA ASP A 237 10.15 15.47 6.72
C ASP A 237 9.81 16.26 5.45
N LEU A 238 10.44 15.92 4.32
CA LEU A 238 10.12 16.49 3.02
C LEU A 238 8.69 16.17 2.57
N PHE A 239 8.23 14.92 2.74
CA PHE A 239 6.84 14.56 2.42
C PHE A 239 5.85 15.25 3.33
N LEU A 240 6.11 15.32 4.64
CA LEU A 240 5.26 16.02 5.60
C LEU A 240 5.15 17.51 5.27
N LYS A 241 6.26 18.16 4.91
CA LYS A 241 6.27 19.55 4.45
C LYS A 241 5.43 19.75 3.19
N GLY A 242 5.53 18.84 2.22
CA GLY A 242 4.76 18.91 0.98
C GLY A 242 3.26 18.65 1.21
N TYR A 243 2.93 17.56 1.92
CA TYR A 243 1.56 17.12 2.13
C TYR A 243 0.80 17.99 3.13
N SER A 244 1.51 18.59 4.10
CA SER A 244 0.96 19.44 5.14
C SER A 244 -0.27 18.82 5.84
N PRO A 245 -0.16 17.60 6.39
CA PRO A 245 -1.29 16.94 7.05
C PRO A 245 -1.70 17.66 8.33
N ASP A 246 -3.00 17.58 8.65
CA ASP A 246 -3.48 17.88 10.00
C ASP A 246 -3.23 16.65 10.89
N ASP A 247 -2.32 16.79 11.84
CA ASP A 247 -1.91 15.70 12.71
C ASP A 247 -3.01 15.26 13.68
N ASP A 248 -3.96 16.14 14.00
CA ASP A 248 -5.11 15.83 14.85
C ASP A 248 -6.29 15.22 14.09
N ASP A 249 -6.20 15.11 12.76
CA ASP A 249 -7.28 14.57 11.94
C ASP A 249 -7.14 13.05 11.76
N PRO A 250 -8.18 12.25 12.06
CA PRO A 250 -8.16 10.79 11.89
C PRO A 250 -8.02 10.36 10.41
N ARG A 251 -8.25 11.26 9.45
CA ARG A 251 -7.98 11.03 8.02
C ARG A 251 -6.50 11.04 7.67
N TYR A 252 -5.63 11.45 8.60
CA TYR A 252 -4.19 11.25 8.51
C TYR A 252 -3.68 10.23 9.53
N ASN A 253 -4.20 10.30 10.76
CA ASN A 253 -3.87 9.39 11.86
C ASN A 253 -5.05 8.46 12.18
N PRO A 254 -5.31 7.39 11.40
CA PRO A 254 -6.43 6.48 11.64
C PRO A 254 -6.38 5.79 13.02
N VAL A 255 -5.22 5.77 13.69
CA VAL A 255 -5.08 5.31 15.10
C VAL A 255 -5.94 6.08 16.10
N ILE A 256 -6.29 7.35 15.81
CA ILE A 256 -7.09 8.22 16.70
C ILE A 256 -8.54 8.36 16.24
N ASN A 257 -9.05 7.42 15.40
CA ASN A 257 -10.42 7.49 14.92
C ASN A 257 -11.44 7.60 16.08
N PRO A 258 -12.28 8.65 16.12
CA PRO A 258 -13.15 8.90 17.27
C PRO A 258 -14.25 7.84 17.44
N ASN A 259 -14.64 7.17 16.36
CA ASN A 259 -15.60 6.07 16.39
C ASN A 259 -14.96 4.71 16.74
N GLY A 260 -13.65 4.69 17.01
CA GLY A 260 -12.89 3.48 17.33
C GLY A 260 -12.66 2.55 16.13
N HIS A 261 -12.29 1.30 16.44
CA HIS A 261 -11.78 0.32 15.46
C HIS A 261 -12.55 -1.01 15.47
N LYS A 262 -13.73 -1.05 16.09
CA LYS A 262 -14.63 -2.20 16.03
C LYS A 262 -15.29 -2.31 14.66
N ASP A 263 -15.81 -3.50 14.37
CA ASP A 263 -16.64 -3.79 13.19
C ASP A 263 -15.95 -3.49 11.85
N LEU A 264 -14.62 -3.65 11.81
CA LEU A 264 -13.82 -3.51 10.60
C LEU A 264 -13.61 -4.86 9.90
N PRO A 265 -13.50 -4.86 8.57
CA PRO A 265 -13.22 -6.08 7.82
C PRO A 265 -11.80 -6.60 8.12
N PRO A 266 -11.51 -7.87 7.78
CA PRO A 266 -10.17 -8.44 7.92
C PRO A 266 -9.07 -7.58 7.30
N ALA A 267 -7.91 -7.52 7.96
CA ALA A 267 -6.78 -6.70 7.54
C ALA A 267 -5.53 -7.57 7.27
N LEU A 268 -4.95 -7.40 6.09
CA LEU A 268 -3.68 -7.99 5.70
C LEU A 268 -2.58 -6.93 5.77
N PHE A 269 -1.51 -7.22 6.51
CA PHE A 269 -0.32 -6.39 6.62
C PHE A 269 0.89 -7.07 5.99
N GLN A 270 1.67 -6.29 5.23
CA GLN A 270 3.02 -6.66 4.81
C GLN A 270 3.98 -5.54 5.23
N ILE A 271 4.96 -5.87 6.07
CA ILE A 271 5.76 -4.88 6.81
C ILE A 271 7.25 -5.16 6.64
N ASP A 272 8.01 -4.12 6.33
CA ASP A 272 9.46 -4.17 6.18
C ASP A 272 10.15 -3.87 7.51
N GLY A 273 11.21 -4.61 7.84
CA GLY A 273 11.84 -4.58 9.16
C GLY A 273 12.84 -3.44 9.38
N ALA A 274 13.55 -3.04 8.32
CA ALA A 274 14.45 -1.89 8.32
C ALA A 274 13.75 -0.64 7.75
N ASP A 275 12.49 -0.45 8.14
CA ASP A 275 11.62 0.65 7.73
C ASP A 275 11.33 1.57 8.91
N ALA A 276 11.37 2.89 8.69
CA ALA A 276 11.00 3.89 9.67
C ALA A 276 9.51 3.79 10.07
N LEU A 277 8.64 3.27 9.19
CA LEU A 277 7.20 3.10 9.42
C LEU A 277 6.82 1.73 9.99
N ARG A 278 7.79 0.88 10.31
CA ARG A 278 7.53 -0.49 10.80
C ARG A 278 6.61 -0.52 12.02
N ASP A 279 6.91 0.29 13.04
CA ASP A 279 6.25 0.14 14.34
C ASP A 279 4.82 0.70 14.32
N GLU A 280 4.55 1.77 13.56
CA GLU A 280 3.18 2.28 13.38
C GLU A 280 2.26 1.25 12.71
N ALA A 281 2.76 0.47 11.76
CA ALA A 281 1.98 -0.60 11.13
C ALA A 281 1.66 -1.74 12.13
N LEU A 282 2.64 -2.16 12.93
CA LEU A 282 2.46 -3.21 13.96
C LEU A 282 1.56 -2.74 15.10
N ILE A 283 1.65 -1.47 15.50
CA ILE A 283 0.77 -0.87 16.50
C ILE A 283 -0.67 -0.82 15.98
N TYR A 284 -0.87 -0.39 14.74
CA TYR A 284 -2.21 -0.35 14.16
C TYR A 284 -2.81 -1.74 14.01
N GLU A 285 -2.02 -2.73 13.60
CA GLU A 285 -2.45 -4.13 13.62
C GLU A 285 -2.94 -4.56 14.99
N ASP A 286 -2.19 -4.26 16.05
CA ASP A 286 -2.59 -4.61 17.41
C ASP A 286 -3.89 -3.91 17.83
N ILE A 287 -4.06 -2.64 17.46
CA ILE A 287 -5.30 -1.88 17.67
C ILE A 287 -6.48 -2.58 16.99
N LEU A 288 -6.33 -2.96 15.71
CA LEU A 288 -7.39 -3.65 14.97
C LEU A 288 -7.73 -5.01 15.60
N ARG A 289 -6.69 -5.78 15.95
CA ARG A 289 -6.82 -7.10 16.56
C ARG A 289 -7.51 -7.04 17.93
N GLU A 290 -7.14 -6.09 18.78
CA GLU A 290 -7.76 -5.88 20.09
C GLU A 290 -9.22 -5.41 19.99
N ASN A 291 -9.60 -4.79 18.86
CA ASN A 291 -10.98 -4.41 18.56
C ASN A 291 -11.77 -5.48 17.76
N GLY A 292 -11.22 -6.69 17.63
CA GLY A 292 -11.92 -7.86 17.10
C GLY A 292 -11.79 -8.06 15.59
N ALA A 293 -11.06 -7.20 14.87
CA ALA A 293 -10.77 -7.44 13.47
C ALA A 293 -9.83 -8.65 13.31
N LYS A 294 -10.05 -9.47 12.28
CA LYS A 294 -9.12 -10.55 11.93
C LYS A 294 -7.90 -9.92 11.25
N THR A 295 -6.71 -10.21 11.75
CA THR A 295 -5.47 -9.69 11.16
C THR A 295 -4.60 -10.83 10.64
N LYS A 296 -3.84 -10.56 9.57
CA LYS A 296 -2.76 -11.40 9.09
C LYS A 296 -1.56 -10.52 8.80
N VAL A 297 -0.39 -10.90 9.31
CA VAL A 297 0.83 -10.09 9.21
C VAL A 297 1.95 -10.91 8.61
N TYR A 298 2.59 -10.35 7.60
CA TYR A 298 3.89 -10.81 7.11
C TYR A 298 4.92 -9.72 7.39
N VAL A 299 6.05 -10.10 7.99
CA VAL A 299 7.16 -9.21 8.28
C VAL A 299 8.40 -9.69 7.51
N TYR A 300 9.11 -8.75 6.90
CA TYR A 300 10.34 -8.96 6.14
C TYR A 300 11.50 -8.30 6.88
N PRO A 301 12.23 -9.03 7.74
CA PRO A 301 13.36 -8.47 8.50
C PRO A 301 14.47 -7.95 7.58
N GLY A 302 15.15 -6.88 8.00
CA GLY A 302 16.39 -6.41 7.39
C GLY A 302 16.27 -5.74 6.02
N VAL A 303 15.07 -5.65 5.45
CA VAL A 303 14.81 -4.97 4.18
C VAL A 303 14.12 -3.61 4.40
N PRO A 304 14.38 -2.61 3.55
CA PRO A 304 13.88 -1.25 3.73
C PRO A 304 12.49 -1.07 3.11
N HIS A 305 11.87 0.07 3.41
CA HIS A 305 10.58 0.49 2.86
C HIS A 305 10.47 0.23 1.33
N GLY A 306 9.55 -0.64 0.93
CA GLY A 306 9.24 -0.89 -0.48
C GLY A 306 10.27 -1.79 -1.18
N HIS A 307 10.94 -2.66 -0.43
CA HIS A 307 12.07 -3.46 -0.92
C HIS A 307 11.77 -4.25 -2.19
N TRP A 308 10.56 -4.79 -2.34
CA TRP A 308 10.20 -5.64 -3.48
C TRP A 308 10.21 -4.89 -4.82
N ALA A 309 10.00 -3.58 -4.77
CA ALA A 309 10.01 -2.71 -5.94
C ALA A 309 11.43 -2.20 -6.26
N LEU A 310 12.22 -1.86 -5.24
CA LEU A 310 13.56 -1.28 -5.42
C LEU A 310 14.67 -2.33 -5.56
N PHE A 311 14.51 -3.49 -4.93
CA PHE A 311 15.45 -4.58 -4.96
C PHE A 311 14.72 -5.86 -5.40
N PRO A 312 14.18 -5.89 -6.63
CA PRO A 312 13.26 -6.94 -7.04
C PRO A 312 13.90 -8.34 -7.04
N SER A 313 15.23 -8.44 -7.16
CA SER A 313 15.96 -9.71 -7.21
C SER A 313 16.22 -10.37 -5.85
N LEU A 314 15.92 -9.71 -4.72
CA LEU A 314 16.15 -10.32 -3.39
C LEU A 314 15.20 -11.49 -3.16
N LYS A 315 15.65 -12.47 -2.37
CA LYS A 315 14.78 -13.57 -1.90
C LYS A 315 13.61 -13.04 -1.07
N ALA A 316 13.84 -11.98 -0.29
CA ALA A 316 12.78 -11.29 0.44
C ALA A 316 11.69 -10.73 -0.50
N SER A 317 12.08 -10.20 -1.66
CA SER A 317 11.16 -9.66 -2.67
C SER A 317 10.31 -10.74 -3.33
N ASP A 318 10.89 -11.91 -3.63
CA ASP A 318 10.14 -13.07 -4.11
C ASP A 318 9.16 -13.58 -3.05
N LYS A 319 9.62 -13.66 -1.79
CA LYS A 319 8.79 -14.03 -0.65
C LYS A 319 7.62 -13.05 -0.47
N PHE A 320 7.88 -11.74 -0.58
CA PHE A 320 6.86 -10.69 -0.52
C PHE A 320 5.78 -10.91 -1.56
N ARG A 321 6.16 -11.11 -2.83
CA ARG A 321 5.19 -11.32 -3.93
C ARG A 321 4.35 -12.57 -3.72
N LYS A 322 4.96 -13.66 -3.26
CA LYS A 322 4.24 -14.90 -2.95
C LYS A 322 3.24 -14.69 -1.80
N GLU A 323 3.69 -14.12 -0.69
CA GLU A 323 2.86 -13.89 0.50
C GLU A 323 1.78 -12.83 0.29
N GLN A 324 2.00 -11.87 -0.62
CA GLN A 324 0.96 -10.94 -1.08
C GLN A 324 -0.22 -11.73 -1.66
N ILE A 325 0.05 -12.69 -2.55
CA ILE A 325 -1.00 -13.52 -3.15
C ILE A 325 -1.65 -14.44 -2.11
N GLU A 326 -0.88 -15.07 -1.22
CA GLU A 326 -1.44 -15.91 -0.16
C GLU A 326 -2.30 -15.11 0.84
N GLY A 327 -1.89 -13.89 1.17
CA GLY A 327 -2.64 -12.98 2.01
C GLY A 327 -3.93 -12.50 1.35
N MET A 328 -3.87 -12.11 0.08
CA MET A 328 -5.06 -11.71 -0.67
C MET A 328 -6.04 -12.87 -0.87
N ALA A 329 -5.52 -14.09 -1.05
CA ALA A 329 -6.33 -15.31 -1.06
C ALA A 329 -7.09 -15.50 0.26
N TRP A 330 -6.42 -15.23 1.39
CA TRP A 330 -7.04 -15.25 2.72
C TRP A 330 -8.13 -14.17 2.88
N LEU A 331 -7.89 -12.93 2.44
CA LEU A 331 -8.92 -11.87 2.45
C LEU A 331 -10.14 -12.24 1.61
N LEU A 332 -9.91 -12.84 0.43
CA LEU A 332 -10.99 -13.25 -0.47
C LEU A 332 -11.68 -14.55 -0.06
N GLY A 333 -11.13 -15.31 0.88
CA GLY A 333 -11.61 -16.65 1.24
C GLY A 333 -11.49 -17.67 0.09
N ARG A 334 -10.49 -17.51 -0.79
CA ARG A 334 -10.29 -18.33 -2.00
C ARG A 334 -8.93 -19.02 -2.01
N ARG A 335 -8.75 -20.04 -2.84
CA ARG A 335 -7.41 -20.60 -3.15
C ARG A 335 -6.81 -19.85 -4.34
N PRO A 336 -5.52 -19.45 -4.29
CA PRO A 336 -4.88 -18.77 -5.42
C PRO A 336 -4.50 -19.77 -6.52
N ASP A 337 -4.57 -19.36 -7.78
CA ASP A 337 -3.91 -20.04 -8.90
C ASP A 337 -2.49 -19.49 -9.08
N LEU A 338 -1.53 -20.04 -8.33
CA LEU A 338 -0.13 -19.61 -8.37
C LEU A 338 0.58 -19.99 -9.67
N THR A 339 0.04 -20.91 -10.48
CA THR A 339 0.69 -21.34 -11.73
C THR A 339 0.73 -20.24 -12.78
N LYS A 340 -0.10 -19.20 -12.61
CA LYS A 340 -0.24 -18.09 -13.55
C LYS A 340 0.45 -16.81 -13.11
N VAL A 341 1.02 -16.76 -11.90
CA VAL A 341 1.62 -15.55 -11.35
C VAL A 341 3.14 -15.63 -11.43
N GLY A 342 3.77 -14.63 -12.04
CA GLY A 342 5.22 -14.45 -11.97
C GLY A 342 5.61 -13.97 -10.58
N VAL A 343 5.91 -14.89 -9.66
CA VAL A 343 6.36 -14.55 -8.29
C VAL A 343 7.85 -14.19 -8.22
N HIS A 344 8.62 -14.57 -9.24
CA HIS A 344 10.03 -14.21 -9.39
C HIS A 344 10.20 -12.92 -10.20
N ALA A 345 11.24 -12.15 -9.89
CA ALA A 345 11.60 -11.00 -10.71
C ALA A 345 11.87 -11.43 -12.15
N GLN A 346 11.17 -10.81 -13.10
CA GLN A 346 11.59 -10.80 -14.49
C GLN A 346 12.70 -9.76 -14.59
N LEU A 347 13.95 -10.20 -14.46
CA LEU A 347 15.09 -9.34 -14.78
C LEU A 347 14.99 -9.02 -16.27
N ALA A 348 14.81 -7.75 -16.62
CA ALA A 348 15.06 -7.30 -17.99
C ALA A 348 16.51 -7.69 -18.30
N GLY A 349 16.68 -8.48 -19.37
CA GLY A 349 18.01 -8.90 -19.83
C GLY A 349 18.93 -7.69 -19.94
N VAL A 350 20.14 -7.84 -19.39
CA VAL A 350 21.26 -6.92 -19.58
C VAL A 350 21.55 -6.77 -21.07
#